data_AF-A0A813I3T4-F1
#
_entry.id   AF-A0A813I3T4-F1
#
_cell.length_a   1.000
_cell.length_b   1.000
_cell.length_c   1.000
_cell.angle_alpha   90.00
_cell.angle_beta   90.00
_cell.angle_gamma   90.00
#
_symmetry.space_group_name_H-M   'P 1'
#
loop_
_entity.id
_entity.type
_entity.pdbx_description
1 polymer ?
#
loop_
_entity_poly.entity_id
_entity_poly.type
_entity_poly.pdbx_seq_one_letter_code
_entity_poly.pdbx_strand_id
1 'polypeptide(L)'
;MAEQLARIFGTEEDRVNCPFYFKIGACRNGDQCNRLHNRPTMSQTLLLSHMYPNTPESLALANDEPWDDDMYDRAQQHLEAFYVEVFLELANYGEIEALVV
;
A
#
# COMPACT_ATOMS: atom_id res chain seq x y z
N MET A 1 -22.90 4.82 24.95
CA MET A 1 -22.82 3.71 23.96
C MET A 1 -22.22 4.18 22.64
N ALA A 2 -22.75 5.25 22.03
CA ALA A 2 -22.18 5.83 20.80
C ALA A 2 -20.73 6.34 20.95
N GLU A 3 -20.40 7.00 22.07
CA GLU A 3 -19.02 7.47 22.33
C GLU A 3 -17.99 6.33 22.45
N GLN A 4 -18.40 5.19 23.02
CA GLN A 4 -17.52 4.03 23.14
C GLN A 4 -17.29 3.36 21.78
N LEU A 5 -18.33 3.27 20.95
CA LEU A 5 -18.21 2.77 19.56
C LEU A 5 -17.34 3.69 18.71
N ALA A 6 -17.45 5.01 18.89
CA ALA A 6 -16.61 5.98 18.18
C ALA A 6 -15.11 5.84 18.55
N ARG A 7 -14.79 5.49 19.81
CA ARG A 7 -13.39 5.22 20.22
C ARG A 7 -12.83 3.92 19.64
N ILE A 8 -13.70 2.93 19.39
CA ILE A 8 -13.30 1.60 18.95
C ILE A 8 -13.19 1.52 17.42
N PHE A 9 -13.93 2.35 16.68
CA PHE A 9 -13.99 2.31 15.22
C PHE A 9 -12.60 2.41 14.58
N GLY A 10 -12.28 1.48 13.67
CA GLY A 10 -10.98 1.44 12.98
C GLY A 10 -9.80 0.93 13.83
N THR A 11 -10.04 0.56 15.09
CA THR A 11 -9.05 -0.06 15.97
C THR A 11 -9.18 -1.58 15.98
N GLU A 12 -8.23 -2.29 16.59
CA GLU A 12 -8.28 -3.76 16.69
C GLU A 12 -9.42 -4.26 17.58
N GLU A 13 -9.91 -3.42 18.48
CA GLU A 13 -11.06 -3.68 19.35
C GLU A 13 -12.38 -3.71 18.55
N ASP A 14 -12.39 -3.16 17.33
CA ASP A 14 -13.53 -3.24 16.42
C ASP A 14 -13.69 -4.67 15.89
N ARG A 15 -14.73 -5.35 16.39
CA ARG A 15 -15.06 -6.72 15.99
C ARG A 15 -15.85 -6.79 14.69
N VAL A 16 -16.37 -5.66 14.19
CA VAL A 16 -17.20 -5.58 13.00
C VAL A 16 -16.37 -5.22 11.79
N ASN A 17 -15.56 -4.16 11.87
CA ASN A 17 -14.75 -3.69 10.75
C ASN A 17 -13.34 -4.28 10.82
N CYS A 18 -12.76 -4.57 9.65
CA CYS A 18 -11.38 -5.01 9.57
C CYS A 18 -10.44 -3.81 9.81
N PRO A 19 -9.66 -3.79 10.90
CA PRO A 19 -8.76 -2.66 11.19
C PRO A 19 -7.65 -2.55 10.15
N PHE A 20 -7.20 -3.67 9.58
CA PHE A 20 -6.15 -3.69 8.55
C PHE A 20 -6.66 -3.08 7.24
N TYR A 21 -7.83 -3.51 6.77
CA TYR A 21 -8.40 -2.93 5.56
C TYR A 21 -8.74 -1.45 5.75
N PHE A 22 -9.28 -1.08 6.92
CA PHE A 22 -9.63 0.31 7.20
C PHE A 22 -8.41 1.24 7.25
N LYS A 23 -7.30 0.80 7.87
CA LYS A 23 -6.09 1.62 8.03
C LYS A 23 -5.14 1.57 6.85
N ILE A 24 -5.03 0.42 6.16
CA ILE A 24 -3.99 0.14 5.17
C ILE A 24 -4.59 0.00 3.76
N GLY A 25 -5.90 -0.22 3.63
CA GLY A 25 -6.56 -0.49 2.34
C GLY A 25 -6.40 -1.93 1.84
N ALA A 26 -5.69 -2.78 2.58
CA ALA A 26 -5.45 -4.19 2.24
C ALA A 26 -5.61 -5.11 3.46
N CYS A 27 -6.00 -6.36 3.21
CA CYS A 27 -6.11 -7.40 4.23
C CYS A 27 -5.58 -8.71 3.68
N ARG A 28 -4.74 -9.41 4.46
CA ARG A 28 -4.18 -10.73 4.10
C ARG A 28 -5.24 -11.80 3.80
N ASN A 29 -6.43 -11.65 4.37
CA ASN A 29 -7.55 -12.57 4.16
C ASN A 29 -8.38 -12.25 2.92
N GLY A 30 -8.10 -11.11 2.24
CA GLY A 30 -8.86 -10.68 1.07
C GLY A 30 -10.37 -10.70 1.31
N ASP A 31 -11.14 -11.16 0.33
CA ASP A 31 -12.60 -11.25 0.44
C ASP A 31 -13.07 -12.38 1.37
N GLN A 32 -12.16 -13.24 1.85
CA GLN A 32 -12.46 -14.27 2.86
C GLN A 32 -12.32 -13.76 4.29
N CYS A 33 -12.11 -12.45 4.49
CA CYS A 33 -12.07 -11.88 5.83
C CYS A 33 -13.43 -11.99 6.52
N ASN A 34 -13.43 -12.40 7.79
CA ASN A 34 -14.66 -12.48 8.60
C ASN A 34 -15.15 -11.11 9.11
N ARG A 35 -14.36 -10.04 8.90
CA ARG A 35 -14.71 -8.66 9.28
C ARG A 35 -15.01 -7.86 8.01
N LEU A 36 -15.77 -6.77 8.14
CA LEU A 36 -16.18 -5.95 7.01
C LEU A 36 -15.02 -5.15 6.41
N HIS A 37 -14.96 -5.15 5.07
CA HIS A 37 -14.08 -4.31 4.26
C HIS A 37 -14.90 -3.19 3.63
N ASN A 38 -14.89 -2.01 4.26
CA ASN A 38 -15.65 -0.85 3.77
C ASN A 38 -14.92 -0.21 2.58
N ARG A 39 -15.40 -0.51 1.36
CA ARG A 39 -14.88 0.07 0.12
C ARG A 39 -15.61 1.38 -0.17
N PRO A 40 -14.96 2.55 -0.08
CA PRO A 40 -15.64 3.81 -0.32
C PRO A 40 -16.01 3.94 -1.80
N THR A 41 -17.19 4.50 -2.09
CA THR A 41 -17.62 4.80 -3.47
C THR A 41 -16.90 6.00 -4.07
N MET A 42 -16.31 6.84 -3.21
CA MET A 42 -15.50 8.01 -3.56
C MET A 42 -14.34 8.13 -2.57
N SER A 43 -13.13 8.37 -3.06
CA SER A 43 -11.91 8.49 -2.27
C SER A 43 -10.92 9.39 -3.00
N GLN A 44 -10.09 10.12 -2.25
CA GLN A 44 -8.94 10.87 -2.78
C GLN A 44 -7.70 9.97 -2.92
N THR A 45 -7.73 8.77 -2.35
CA THR A 45 -6.65 7.78 -2.40
C THR A 45 -7.06 6.60 -3.27
N LEU A 46 -6.18 6.24 -4.21
CA LEU A 46 -6.30 5.05 -5.05
C LEU A 46 -5.31 3.97 -4.61
N LEU A 47 -5.68 2.70 -4.78
CA LEU A 47 -4.81 1.55 -4.57
C LEU A 47 -4.69 0.75 -5.86
N LEU A 48 -3.47 0.67 -6.41
CA LEU A 48 -3.14 -0.14 -7.58
C LEU A 48 -2.41 -1.40 -7.10
N SER A 49 -3.18 -2.43 -6.77
CA SER A 49 -2.63 -3.68 -6.22
C SER A 49 -1.72 -4.39 -7.22
N HIS A 50 -0.57 -4.88 -6.74
CA HIS A 50 0.41 -5.63 -7.54
C HIS A 50 1.00 -4.87 -8.73
N MET A 51 1.06 -3.54 -8.64
CA MET A 51 1.57 -2.70 -9.74
C MET A 51 3.09 -2.72 -9.87
N TYR A 52 3.84 -2.67 -8.76
CA TYR A 52 5.30 -2.67 -8.79
C TYR A 52 5.86 -4.10 -8.83
N PRO A 53 6.59 -4.49 -9.90
CA PRO A 53 7.29 -5.76 -9.94
C PRO A 53 8.65 -5.63 -9.25
N ASN A 54 8.79 -6.24 -8.08
CA ASN A 54 10.08 -6.30 -7.40
C ASN A 54 11.11 -7.06 -8.25
N THR A 55 12.31 -6.50 -8.39
CA THR A 55 13.43 -7.16 -9.06
C THR A 55 14.09 -8.18 -8.13
N PRO A 56 14.84 -9.17 -8.65
CA PRO A 56 15.65 -10.06 -7.82
C PRO A 56 16.59 -9.29 -6.89
N GLU A 57 17.19 -8.20 -7.37
CA GLU A 57 18.05 -7.33 -6.57
C GLU A 57 17.27 -6.69 -5.41
N SER A 58 16.10 -6.09 -5.67
CA SER A 58 15.30 -5.47 -4.60
C SER A 58 14.82 -6.50 -3.56
N LEU A 59 14.54 -7.73 -3.99
CA LEU A 59 14.19 -8.84 -3.08
C LEU A 59 15.38 -9.26 -2.21
N ALA A 60 16.58 -9.37 -2.79
CA ALA A 60 17.79 -9.68 -2.04
C ALA A 60 18.07 -8.63 -0.96
N LEU A 61 17.94 -7.33 -1.29
CA LEU A 61 18.06 -6.23 -0.33
C LEU A 61 16.99 -6.33 0.78
N ALA A 62 15.72 -6.56 0.44
CA ALA A 62 14.62 -6.63 1.39
C ALA A 62 14.74 -7.84 2.36
N ASN A 63 15.37 -8.92 1.91
CA ASN A 63 15.61 -10.13 2.70
C ASN A 63 16.93 -10.10 3.46
N ASP A 64 17.69 -9.00 3.41
CA ASP A 64 19.03 -8.87 4.03
C ASP A 64 20.01 -9.96 3.54
N GLU A 65 19.87 -10.35 2.28
CA GLU A 65 20.82 -11.24 1.60
C GLU A 65 22.09 -10.46 1.22
N PRO A 66 23.25 -11.12 1.00
CA PRO A 66 24.46 -10.42 0.58
C PRO A 66 24.25 -9.66 -0.74
N TRP A 67 24.54 -8.36 -0.72
CA TRP A 67 24.48 -7.47 -1.88
C TRP A 67 25.79 -6.67 -2.00
N ASP A 68 26.10 -6.23 -3.21
CA ASP A 68 27.16 -5.27 -3.50
C ASP A 68 26.57 -3.94 -3.96
N ASP A 69 27.43 -2.94 -4.10
CA ASP A 69 27.03 -1.58 -4.48
C ASP A 69 26.33 -1.56 -5.86
N ASP A 70 26.75 -2.42 -6.79
CA ASP A 70 26.18 -2.51 -8.14
C ASP A 70 24.76 -3.12 -8.13
N MET A 71 24.51 -4.12 -7.28
CA MET A 71 23.15 -4.63 -7.02
C MET A 71 22.25 -3.57 -6.41
N TYR A 72 22.75 -2.81 -5.42
CA TYR A 72 22.00 -1.72 -4.80
C TYR A 72 21.62 -0.65 -5.83
N ASP A 73 22.59 -0.23 -6.64
CA ASP A 73 22.39 0.80 -7.68
C ASP A 73 21.35 0.34 -8.72
N ARG A 74 21.38 -0.92 -9.16
CA ARG A 74 20.36 -1.46 -10.07
C ARG A 74 18.96 -1.46 -9.45
N ALA A 75 18.83 -1.91 -8.21
CA ALA A 75 17.54 -1.94 -7.51
C ALA A 75 16.96 -0.53 -7.36
N GLN A 76 17.80 0.43 -6.97
CA GLN A 76 17.42 1.82 -6.80
C GLN A 76 17.02 2.47 -8.13
N GLN A 77 17.81 2.31 -9.20
CA GLN A 77 17.50 2.85 -10.53
C GLN A 77 16.17 2.30 -11.07
N HIS A 78 15.89 1.01 -10.85
CA HIS A 78 14.63 0.40 -11.27
C HIS A 78 13.42 1.02 -10.52
N LEU A 79 13.53 1.16 -9.20
CA LEU A 79 12.46 1.77 -8.39
C LEU A 79 12.23 3.24 -8.78
N GLU A 80 13.30 4.02 -8.96
CA GLU A 80 13.21 5.43 -9.35
C GLU A 80 12.58 5.60 -10.74
N ALA A 81 12.99 4.78 -11.72
CA ALA A 81 12.39 4.80 -13.05
C ALA A 81 10.89 4.51 -13.00
N PHE A 82 10.49 3.46 -12.26
CA PHE A 82 9.09 3.12 -12.05
C PHE A 82 8.32 4.25 -11.36
N TYR A 83 8.87 4.82 -10.28
CA TYR A 83 8.23 5.89 -9.52
C TYR A 83 7.98 7.12 -10.40
N VAL A 84 8.98 7.54 -11.19
CA VAL A 84 8.87 8.68 -12.09
C VAL A 84 7.84 8.42 -13.18
N GLU A 85 7.86 7.26 -13.83
CA GLU A 85 6.90 6.91 -14.88
C GLU A 85 5.46 6.95 -14.34
N VAL A 86 5.20 6.31 -13.20
CA VAL A 86 3.88 6.26 -12.58
C VAL A 86 3.43 7.63 -12.12
N PHE A 87 4.30 8.41 -11.48
CA PHE A 87 3.95 9.76 -11.03
C PHE A 87 3.56 10.66 -12.21
N LEU A 88 4.38 10.68 -13.27
CA LEU A 88 4.13 11.51 -14.45
C LEU A 88 2.82 11.10 -15.15
N GLU A 89 2.54 9.80 -15.27
CA GLU A 89 1.31 9.32 -15.89
C GLU A 89 0.08 9.70 -15.05
N LEU A 90 0.12 9.49 -13.74
CA LEU A 90 -0.99 9.82 -12.84
C LEU A 90 -1.23 11.33 -12.73
N ALA A 91 -0.19 12.15 -12.87
CA ALA A 91 -0.30 13.62 -12.82
C ALA A 91 -1.15 14.19 -13.98
N ASN A 92 -1.37 13.42 -15.05
CA ASN A 92 -2.29 13.80 -16.13
C ASN A 92 -3.77 13.81 -15.67
N TYR A 93 -4.09 13.18 -14.55
CA TYR A 93 -5.46 13.03 -14.05
C TYR A 93 -5.79 13.95 -12.86
N GLY A 94 -4.81 14.72 -12.36
CA GLY A 94 -5.00 15.65 -11.26
C GLY A 94 -3.72 15.88 -10.46
N GLU A 95 -3.80 16.75 -9.47
CA GLU A 95 -2.71 16.98 -8.51
C GLU A 95 -2.51 15.75 -7.62
N ILE A 96 -1.26 15.34 -7.46
CA ILE A 96 -0.87 14.22 -6.59
C ILE A 96 -0.30 14.80 -5.30
N GLU A 97 -1.00 14.58 -4.18
CA GLU A 97 -0.49 14.96 -2.85
C GLU A 97 0.61 14.00 -2.37
N ALA A 98 0.42 12.69 -2.57
CA ALA A 98 1.38 11.67 -2.18
C ALA A 98 1.30 10.44 -3.10
N LEU A 99 2.46 9.86 -3.41
CA LEU A 99 2.60 8.57 -4.09
C LEU A 99 3.50 7.66 -3.24
N VAL A 100 2.96 6.48 -2.89
CA VAL A 100 3.64 5.44 -2.12
C VAL A 100 3.65 4.17 -2.96
N VAL A 101 4.82 3.59 -3.14
CA VAL A 101 5.07 2.33 -3.86
C VAL A 101 5.47 1.26 -2.86
#